data_AF-A0A5K1DZU4-F1
#
_entry.id   AF-A0A5K1DZU4-F1
#
_cell.length_a   1.000
_cell.length_b   1.000
_cell.length_c   1.000
_cell.angle_alpha   90.00
_cell.angle_beta   90.00
_cell.angle_gamma   90.00
#
_symmetry.space_group_name_H-M   'P 1'
#
loop_
_entity.id
_entity.type
_entity.pdbx_description
1 polymer ?
#
loop_
_entity_poly.entity_id
_entity_poly.type
_entity_poly.pdbx_seq_one_letter_code
_entity_poly.pdbx_strand_id
1 'polypeptide(L)' 'YELASGESYFRQSDLGRALKKFLAVEKHYADMTEDQFDFHSYCLRKMTLRSYVEMLRFQDRLHSHSYFHKAAVGAI' A
#
# COMPACT_ATOMS: atom_id res chain seq x y z
N TYR A 1 -10.71 2.67 -0.42
CA TYR A 1 -11.97 1.95 -0.11
C TYR A 1 -11.81 1.17 1.19
N GLU A 2 -10.80 0.29 1.29
CA GLU A 2 -10.54 -0.53 2.48
C GLU A 2 -10.45 0.26 3.79
N LEU A 3 -9.75 1.41 3.84
CA LEU A 3 -9.63 2.23 5.04
C LEU A 3 -10.99 2.72 5.57
N ALA A 4 -11.81 3.30 4.70
CA ALA A 4 -13.13 3.81 5.07
C ALA A 4 -14.07 2.68 5.52
N SER A 5 -13.98 1.50 4.89
CA SER A 5 -14.71 0.31 5.35
C SER A 5 -14.23 -0.17 6.72
N GLY A 6 -12.91 -0.17 6.97
CA GLY A 6 -12.33 -0.54 8.26
C GLY A 6 -12.82 0.38 9.38
N GLU A 7 -12.76 1.70 9.17
CA GLU A 7 -13.28 2.69 10.11
C GLU A 7 -14.79 2.54 10.38
N SER A 8 -15.56 2.14 9.35
CA SER A 8 -17.00 1.90 9.50
C SER A 8 -17.31 0.68 10.37
N TYR A 9 -16.62 -0.43 10.16
CA TYR A 9 -16.77 -1.63 11.00
C TYR A 9 -16.29 -1.39 12.43
N PHE A 10 -15.22 -0.62 12.59
CA PHE A 10 -14.72 -0.23 13.91
C PHE A 10 -15.76 0.54 14.72
N ARG A 11 -16.44 1.54 14.10
CA ARG A 11 -17.54 2.28 14.75
C ARG A 11 -18.75 1.42 15.12
N GLN A 12 -18.90 0.25 14.49
CA GLN A 12 -19.96 -0.72 14.77
C GLN A 12 -19.55 -1.79 15.78
N SER A 13 -18.33 -1.71 16.33
CA SER A 13 -17.73 -2.74 17.19
C SER A 13 -17.54 -4.11 16.51
N ASP A 14 -17.60 -4.19 15.18
CA ASP A 14 -17.25 -5.38 14.40
C ASP A 14 -15.73 -5.40 14.15
N LEU A 15 -14.99 -5.69 15.21
CA LEU A 15 -13.53 -5.59 15.23
C LEU A 15 -12.87 -6.57 14.24
N GLY A 16 -13.45 -7.76 14.03
CA GLY A 16 -12.92 -8.75 13.12
C GLY A 16 -12.92 -8.27 11.67
N ARG A 17 -14.03 -7.67 11.21
CA ARG A 17 -14.09 -7.09 9.87
C ARG A 17 -13.28 -5.80 9.75
N ALA A 18 -13.23 -4.98 10.81
CA ALA A 18 -12.40 -3.79 10.84
C ALA A 18 -10.92 -4.13 10.65
N LEU A 19 -10.38 -5.05 11.44
CA LEU A 19 -8.99 -5.50 11.35
C LEU A 19 -8.67 -6.08 9.98
N LYS A 20 -9.55 -6.93 9.43
CA LYS A 20 -9.38 -7.48 8.07
C LYS A 20 -9.24 -6.38 7.02
N LYS A 21 -9.99 -5.28 7.16
CA LYS A 21 -9.93 -4.13 6.24
C LYS A 21 -8.66 -3.31 6.41
N PHE A 22 -8.17 -3.11 7.64
CA PHE A 22 -6.89 -2.43 7.86
C PHE A 22 -5.69 -3.25 7.34
N LEU A 23 -5.65 -4.56 7.60
CA LEU A 23 -4.61 -5.45 7.07
C LEU A 23 -4.63 -5.58 5.53
N ALA A 24 -5.81 -5.42 4.90
CA ALA A 24 -5.88 -5.36 3.44
C ALA A 24 -5.12 -4.16 2.87
N VAL A 25 -5.07 -3.03 3.59
CA VAL A 25 -4.25 -1.88 3.18
C VAL A 25 -2.77 -2.22 3.25
N GLU A 26 -2.30 -2.85 4.32
CA GLU A 26 -0.91 -3.31 4.43
C GLU A 26 -0.55 -4.24 3.28
N LYS A 27 -1.41 -5.22 2.98
CA LYS A 27 -1.20 -6.16 1.88
C LYS A 27 -1.01 -5.43 0.55
N HIS A 28 -1.83 -4.44 0.22
CA HIS A 28 -1.66 -3.67 -1.01
C HIS A 28 -0.29 -2.99 -1.12
N TYR A 29 0.24 -2.49 0.00
CA TYR A 29 1.55 -1.84 0.02
C TYR A 29 2.69 -2.86 -0.11
N ALA A 30 2.54 -4.04 0.47
CA ALA A 30 3.46 -5.15 0.28
C ALA A 30 3.47 -5.62 -1.18
N ASP A 31 2.30 -5.83 -1.79
CA ASP A 31 2.15 -6.22 -3.20
C ASP A 31 2.83 -5.17 -4.12
N MET A 32 2.63 -3.87 -3.86
CA MET A 32 3.30 -2.81 -4.61
C MET A 32 4.83 -2.86 -4.48
N THR A 33 5.35 -3.22 -3.32
CA THR A 33 6.80 -3.34 -3.08
C THR A 33 7.35 -4.54 -3.84
N GLU A 34 6.64 -5.67 -3.84
CA GLU A 34 7.02 -6.88 -4.58
C GLU A 34 7.02 -6.63 -6.09
N ASP A 35 5.99 -5.96 -6.62
CA ASP A 35 5.88 -5.60 -8.04
C ASP A 35 7.09 -4.79 -8.55
N GLN A 36 7.75 -4.01 -7.68
CA GLN A 36 8.96 -3.25 -8.02
C GLN A 36 10.05 -4.13 -8.64
N PHE A 37 10.17 -5.38 -8.16
CA PHE A 37 11.24 -6.28 -8.54
C PHE A 37 11.24 -6.59 -10.04
N ASP A 38 10.06 -6.91 -10.58
CA ASP A 38 9.88 -7.22 -12.00
C ASP A 38 10.12 -5.99 -12.90
N PHE A 39 9.82 -4.79 -12.38
CA PHE A 39 10.01 -3.55 -13.11
C PHE A 39 11.48 -3.15 -13.28
N HIS A 40 12.40 -3.62 -12.42
CA HIS A 40 13.84 -3.35 -12.57
C HIS A 40 14.35 -3.83 -13.94
N SER A 41 14.14 -5.11 -14.25
CA SER A 41 14.61 -5.70 -15.51
C SER A 41 13.76 -5.25 -16.70
N TYR A 42 12.45 -5.11 -16.51
CA TYR A 42 11.55 -4.65 -17.57
C TYR A 42 11.91 -3.25 -18.08
N CYS A 43 12.08 -2.28 -17.19
CA CYS A 43 12.31 -0.89 -17.57
C CYS A 43 13.66 -0.69 -18.26
N LEU A 44 14.69 -1.41 -17.82
CA LEU A 44 15.99 -1.42 -18.48
C LEU A 44 15.87 -1.97 -19.90
N ARG A 45 15.19 -3.11 -20.08
CA ARG A 45 15.00 -3.75 -21.39
C ARG A 45 14.16 -2.90 -22.35
N LYS A 46 13.15 -2.21 -21.84
CA LYS A 46 12.24 -1.37 -22.65
C LYS A 46 12.69 0.09 -22.76
N MET A 47 13.82 0.44 -22.14
CA MET A 47 14.40 1.79 -22.16
C MET A 47 13.45 2.87 -21.62
N THR A 48 12.58 2.51 -20.67
CA THR A 48 11.62 3.42 -20.00
C THR A 48 12.20 4.02 -18.72
N LEU A 49 13.45 4.52 -18.79
CA LEU A 49 14.26 4.88 -17.63
C LEU A 49 13.69 6.05 -16.80
N ARG A 50 12.99 7.00 -17.44
CA ARG A 50 12.36 8.13 -16.74
C ARG A 50 11.31 7.63 -15.75
N SER A 51 10.35 6.85 -16.23
CA SER A 51 9.29 6.27 -15.40
C SER A 51 9.83 5.31 -14.35
N TYR A 52 10.92 4.61 -14.66
CA TYR A 52 11.62 3.77 -13.68
C TYR A 52 12.17 4.57 -12.50
N VAL A 53 12.87 5.68 -12.75
CA VAL A 53 13.40 6.54 -11.68
C VAL A 53 12.26 7.19 -10.88
N GLU A 54 11.17 7.57 -11.53
CA GLU A 54 9.96 8.07 -10.86
C GLU A 54 9.34 7.00 -9.94
N MET A 55 9.23 5.76 -10.40
CA MET A 55 8.78 4.62 -9.59
C MET A 55 9.68 4.39 -8.38
N LEU A 56 11.01 4.40 -8.54
CA LEU A 56 11.95 4.24 -7.42
C LEU A 56 11.73 5.31 -6.34
N ARG A 57 11.65 6.58 -6.74
CA ARG A 57 11.42 7.70 -5.82
C ARG A 57 10.06 7.63 -5.12
N PHE A 58 9.05 7.11 -5.81
CA PHE A 58 7.74 6.87 -5.23
C PHE A 58 7.80 5.75 -4.17
N GLN A 59 8.46 4.64 -4.50
CA GLN A 59 8.62 3.48 -3.60
C GLN A 59 9.40 3.83 -2.32
N ASP A 60 10.45 4.65 -2.41
CA ASP A 60 11.20 5.16 -1.24
C ASP A 60 10.32 5.89 -0.22
N ARG A 61 9.16 6.39 -0.65
CA ARG A 61 8.21 7.16 0.16
C ARG A 61 6.88 6.44 0.35
N LEU A 62 6.75 5.18 -0.07
CA LEU A 62 5.49 4.48 -0.11
C LEU A 62 4.80 4.49 1.27
N HIS A 63 5.49 4.08 2.33
CA HIS A 63 4.94 4.06 3.70
C HIS A 63 4.74 5.44 4.35
N SER A 64 5.24 6.53 3.76
CA SER A 64 5.02 7.89 4.28
C SER A 64 3.62 8.42 3.99
N HIS A 65 2.85 7.73 3.13
CA HIS A 65 1.51 8.15 2.77
C HIS A 65 0.55 8.06 3.96
N SER A 66 -0.20 9.14 4.20
CA SER A 66 -1.17 9.24 5.29
C SER A 66 -2.22 8.13 5.29
N TYR A 67 -2.53 7.56 4.12
CA TYR A 67 -3.44 6.44 3.98
C TYR A 67 -2.92 5.17 4.69
N PHE A 68 -1.63 4.84 4.51
CA PHE A 68 -0.98 3.72 5.17
C PHE A 68 -0.94 3.94 6.69
N HIS A 69 -0.52 5.13 7.11
CA HIS A 69 -0.44 5.47 8.53
C HIS A 69 -1.78 5.31 9.24
N LYS A 70 -2.88 5.78 8.63
CA LYS A 70 -4.23 5.63 9.20
C LYS A 70 -4.64 4.17 9.33
N ALA A 71 -4.33 3.34 8.34
CA ALA A 71 -4.62 1.91 8.40
C ALA A 71 -3.78 1.20 9.47
N ALA A 72 -2.48 1.52 9.57
CA ALA A 72 -1.58 0.97 10.58
C ALA A 72 -2.05 1.31 12.01
N VAL A 73 -2.47 2.56 12.25
CA VAL A 73 -3.04 2.97 13.54
C VAL A 73 -4.35 2.22 13.82
N GLY A 74 -5.21 2.02 12.82
CA GLY A 74 -6.47 1.28 13.01
C GLY A 74 -6.30 -0.23 13.26
N ALA A 75 -5.14 -0.80 12.92
CA ALA A 75 -4.83 -2.21 13.11
C ALA A 75 -4.31 -2.55 14.52
N ILE A 76 -4.04 -1.54 15.36
CA ILE A 76 -3.55 -1.65 16.75
C ILE A 76 -4.71 -1.34 17.70
#